data_AF-A0A2P2J2F4-F1
#
_entry.id   AF-A0A2P2J2F4-F1
#
_cell.length_a   1.000
_cell.length_b   1.000
_cell.length_c   1.000
_cell.angle_alpha   90.00
_cell.angle_beta   90.00
_cell.angle_gamma   90.00
#
_symmetry.space_group_name_H-M   'P 1'
#
loop_
_entity.id
_entity.type
_entity.pdbx_description
1 polymer ?
#
loop_
_entity_poly.entity_id
_entity_poly.type
_entity_poly.pdbx_seq_one_letter_code
_entity_poly.pdbx_strand_id
1 'polypeptide(L)'
;MGELLNLPELAVPINRQRLYYYGCPTPSKTHALPLLRAAAKSPSFSDKTVQSPKLPGVVQSSFQGGLQAVDRFTSSPDYKAACCDEGGSEAIPCIQTLREFPKEKLMSKVVMVRFDSTVLLGEEWGPCSQSFCNAVYTIRHLREGGARVVITSDWSNRTRSKLVDVQSVANILSSVLELKVVAVQCMSSAEPLKIEGFERADVFLLENLSEFKAEVANCRKFAELLSSGVDIFVNDSFSSSHKVLASTVGIARSCYASMAGFHFEKDLCILKEVAKPDKKPYVAIIGGGNLRDKAAALYFLASRCDGLVFIGMMLFQILHALGHYVPSNLIERGACKAALHIIQIARDRNIPILYPKDFWCMNDPHSTQVEVIPVHSMKDSEVLTLDHDIFYVLLGLWFLVWHNMLLFP
;
A
#
# COMPACT_ATOMS: atom_id res chain seq x y z
N MET A 1 26.84 15.68 25.19
CA MET A 1 27.88 15.91 24.15
C MET A 1 28.17 14.56 23.53
N GLY A 2 27.89 14.38 22.24
CA GLY A 2 28.17 13.13 21.52
C GLY A 2 29.44 13.29 20.69
N GLU A 3 30.41 12.40 20.89
CA GLU A 3 31.62 12.33 20.09
C GLU A 3 31.33 11.79 18.68
N LEU A 4 31.92 12.42 17.68
CA LEU A 4 32.05 11.91 16.31
C LEU A 4 33.17 10.86 16.30
N LEU A 5 32.82 9.58 16.24
CA LEU A 5 33.79 8.53 15.91
C LEU A 5 33.87 8.38 14.38
N ASN A 6 35.06 8.65 13.84
CA ASN A 6 35.41 8.45 12.43
C ASN A 6 35.52 6.95 12.12
N LEU A 7 34.79 6.49 11.10
CA LEU A 7 34.97 5.21 10.42
C LEU A 7 35.38 5.45 8.95
N PRO A 8 36.10 4.50 8.31
CA PRO A 8 36.91 4.77 7.12
C PRO A 8 36.08 5.02 5.85
N GLU A 9 36.59 5.92 5.00
CA GLU A 9 35.98 6.40 3.77
C GLU A 9 35.66 5.27 2.77
N LEU A 10 34.38 5.12 2.46
CA LEU A 10 33.91 4.58 1.18
C LEU A 10 33.40 5.76 0.36
N ALA A 11 34.18 6.14 -0.64
CA ALA A 11 33.96 7.32 -1.47
C ALA A 11 32.80 7.12 -2.46
N VAL A 12 31.64 7.70 -2.14
CA VAL A 12 30.61 8.14 -3.08
C VAL A 12 30.08 9.48 -2.54
N PRO A 13 29.97 10.56 -3.34
CA PRO A 13 29.65 11.89 -2.81
C PRO A 13 28.16 11.97 -2.46
N ILE A 14 27.79 11.54 -1.26
CA ILE A 14 26.44 11.65 -0.72
C ILE A 14 26.36 12.95 0.07
N ASN A 15 25.53 13.87 -0.42
CA ASN A 15 25.21 15.13 0.24
C ASN A 15 24.60 14.84 1.62
N ARG A 16 25.09 15.50 2.68
CA ARG A 16 24.86 15.17 4.10
C ARG A 16 23.37 15.02 4.49
N GLN A 17 22.85 13.79 4.51
CA GLN A 17 21.52 13.47 5.03
C GLN A 17 21.56 13.31 6.56
N ARG A 18 20.57 13.90 7.25
CA ARG A 18 20.54 14.01 8.72
C ARG A 18 19.40 13.15 9.28
N LEU A 19 19.63 11.87 9.57
CA LEU A 19 18.75 11.04 10.41
C LEU A 19 19.26 11.00 11.86
N TYR A 20 18.37 10.83 12.86
CA TYR A 20 18.78 10.56 14.25
C TYR A 20 18.80 9.05 14.50
N TYR A 21 19.82 8.61 15.22
CA TYR A 21 20.04 7.22 15.62
C TYR A 21 19.75 7.10 17.11
N TYR A 22 18.79 6.27 17.49
CA TYR A 22 18.71 5.79 18.87
C TYR A 22 19.61 4.55 19.01
N GLY A 23 20.83 4.79 19.47
CA GLY A 23 21.78 3.75 19.86
C GLY A 23 21.65 3.38 21.32
N CYS A 24 21.71 2.09 21.64
CA CYS A 24 21.72 1.63 23.01
C CYS A 24 23.05 2.05 23.69
N PRO A 25 23.05 2.88 24.76
CA PRO A 25 24.26 3.15 25.49
C PRO A 25 24.65 1.91 26.33
N THR A 26 25.88 1.43 26.17
CA THR A 26 26.46 0.46 27.12
C THR A 26 26.69 1.14 28.47
N PRO A 27 26.51 0.44 29.61
CA PRO A 27 26.57 1.09 30.91
C PRO A 27 28.03 1.30 31.36
N SER A 28 28.50 2.56 31.44
CA SER A 28 29.67 2.88 32.27
C SER A 28 29.55 4.23 33.01
N LYS A 29 29.39 4.08 34.33
CA LYS A 29 29.89 4.83 35.51
C LYS A 29 30.21 6.36 35.45
N THR A 30 29.44 7.10 36.25
CA THR A 30 29.81 8.18 37.22
C THR A 30 30.65 9.42 36.80
N HIS A 31 30.08 10.64 36.89
CA HIS A 31 30.30 11.67 37.95
C HIS A 31 29.96 13.12 37.51
N ALA A 32 29.18 13.80 38.38
CA ALA A 32 29.19 15.22 38.81
C ALA A 32 29.42 16.42 37.83
N LEU A 33 28.46 17.36 37.89
CA LEU A 33 28.52 18.80 37.55
C LEU A 33 29.48 19.58 38.49
N PRO A 34 30.05 20.77 38.12
CA PRO A 34 29.30 22.06 38.18
C PRO A 34 29.69 23.24 37.24
N LEU A 35 28.66 24.05 36.90
CA LEU A 35 28.50 25.52 36.82
C LEU A 35 29.58 26.55 36.35
N LEU A 36 29.07 27.48 35.50
CA LEU A 36 29.26 28.97 35.40
C LEU A 36 30.56 29.61 34.84
N ARG A 37 30.45 30.34 33.70
CA ARG A 37 30.57 31.82 33.61
C ARG A 37 30.40 32.37 32.18
N ALA A 38 30.03 33.65 32.12
CA ALA A 38 29.49 34.40 31.00
C ALA A 38 30.50 35.27 30.21
N ALA A 39 29.98 35.82 29.10
CA ALA A 39 30.21 37.15 28.51
C ALA A 39 31.14 37.29 27.29
N ALA A 40 30.57 37.79 26.18
CA ALA A 40 30.77 39.16 25.66
C ALA A 40 31.10 39.29 24.16
N LYS A 41 30.32 40.19 23.52
CA LYS A 41 30.65 41.16 22.45
C LYS A 41 30.62 40.74 20.96
N SER A 42 29.66 41.35 20.27
CA SER A 42 29.67 41.83 18.87
C SER A 42 30.65 43.04 18.72
N PRO A 43 30.96 43.64 17.53
CA PRO A 43 30.00 44.13 16.51
C PRO A 43 30.44 44.13 15.01
N SER A 44 29.46 44.17 14.10
CA SER A 44 29.17 45.24 13.08
C SER A 44 29.88 45.20 11.71
N PHE A 45 29.07 45.26 10.63
CA PHE A 45 29.04 46.26 9.52
C PHE A 45 28.20 45.64 8.36
N SER A 46 26.99 46.16 8.02
CA SER A 46 26.66 47.23 7.05
C SER A 46 27.07 46.87 5.59
N ASP A 47 26.34 47.09 4.50
CA ASP A 47 25.02 47.68 4.20
C ASP A 47 24.85 47.57 2.65
N LYS A 48 23.62 47.81 2.16
CA LYS A 48 23.22 48.24 0.80
C LYS A 48 22.76 47.23 -0.29
N THR A 49 21.43 47.07 -0.32
CA THR A 49 20.46 47.46 -1.39
C THR A 49 20.73 47.34 -2.91
N VAL A 50 19.69 46.80 -3.59
CA VAL A 50 18.88 47.39 -4.70
C VAL A 50 18.79 46.64 -6.05
N GLN A 51 17.54 46.21 -6.32
CA GLN A 51 16.71 46.21 -7.55
C GLN A 51 16.99 45.27 -8.76
N SER A 52 15.93 44.49 -9.04
CA SER A 52 15.47 43.94 -10.33
C SER A 52 15.01 45.04 -11.31
N PRO A 53 14.86 44.83 -12.64
CA PRO A 53 13.62 44.19 -13.15
C PRO A 53 13.67 43.42 -14.50
N LYS A 54 12.74 42.46 -14.62
CA LYS A 54 11.85 42.06 -15.75
C LYS A 54 12.36 41.89 -17.19
N LEU A 55 11.96 40.75 -17.80
CA LEU A 55 11.66 40.61 -19.24
C LEU A 55 10.35 39.80 -19.45
N PRO A 56 9.58 40.05 -20.52
CA PRO A 56 8.23 39.53 -20.77
C PRO A 56 8.20 38.31 -21.71
N GLY A 57 7.03 37.66 -21.80
CA GLY A 57 6.82 36.37 -22.47
C GLY A 57 6.55 36.39 -23.97
N VAL A 58 6.40 35.18 -24.53
CA VAL A 58 5.87 34.85 -25.88
C VAL A 58 5.30 33.41 -25.82
N VAL A 59 3.97 33.25 -25.88
CA VAL A 59 3.10 32.73 -26.97
C VAL A 59 3.06 31.21 -27.16
N GLN A 60 1.80 30.74 -27.23
CA GLN A 60 1.27 29.41 -27.49
C GLN A 60 1.70 28.81 -28.84
N SER A 61 1.79 27.48 -28.91
CA SER A 61 1.49 26.74 -30.14
C SER A 61 0.81 25.41 -29.85
N SER A 62 -0.34 25.26 -30.50
CA SER A 62 -1.19 24.09 -30.73
C SER A 62 -0.47 22.78 -31.04
N PHE A 63 -0.97 21.68 -30.48
CA PHE A 63 -0.76 20.34 -31.01
C PHE A 63 -2.09 19.73 -31.46
N GLN A 64 -2.21 19.60 -32.78
CA GLN A 64 -3.17 18.75 -33.47
C GLN A 64 -2.33 17.65 -34.13
N GLY A 65 -2.58 16.39 -33.81
CA GLY A 65 -1.83 15.28 -34.41
C GLY A 65 -2.18 13.91 -33.83
N GLY A 66 -3.16 13.25 -34.46
CA GLY A 66 -3.02 11.88 -34.94
C GLY A 66 -3.03 10.70 -33.96
N LEU A 67 -3.99 9.81 -34.20
CA LEU A 67 -4.07 8.42 -33.75
C LEU A 67 -2.72 7.69 -33.56
N GLN A 68 -2.53 7.10 -32.38
CA GLN A 68 -2.04 5.73 -32.23
C GLN A 68 -2.47 5.20 -30.83
N ALA A 69 -3.52 4.39 -30.85
CA ALA A 69 -4.11 3.74 -29.68
C ALA A 69 -4.28 2.25 -30.01
N VAL A 70 -3.21 1.45 -29.94
CA VAL A 70 -3.23 -0.02 -29.86
C VAL A 70 -1.87 -0.45 -29.26
N ASP A 71 -1.84 -0.93 -28.01
CA ASP A 71 -0.81 -1.85 -27.42
C ASP A 71 -0.63 -1.78 -25.88
N ARG A 72 -1.38 -0.95 -25.13
CA ARG A 72 -1.04 -0.75 -23.69
C ARG A 72 -1.31 -1.92 -22.73
N PHE A 73 -1.98 -2.99 -23.15
CA PHE A 73 -2.52 -4.01 -22.22
C PHE A 73 -2.44 -5.45 -22.73
N THR A 74 -1.74 -5.70 -23.83
CA THR A 74 -1.65 -7.02 -24.48
C THR A 74 -0.42 -7.82 -24.07
N SER A 75 0.58 -7.20 -23.44
CA SER A 75 1.77 -7.89 -22.94
C SER A 75 1.53 -8.52 -21.57
N SER A 76 2.04 -9.75 -21.39
CA SER A 76 2.15 -10.36 -20.06
C SER A 76 2.89 -9.40 -19.12
N PRO A 77 2.43 -9.19 -17.87
CA PRO A 77 3.13 -8.31 -16.95
C PRO A 77 4.55 -8.85 -16.64
N ASP A 78 5.56 -8.01 -16.91
CA ASP A 78 7.01 -8.29 -16.83
C ASP A 78 7.56 -8.28 -15.39
N TYR A 79 6.89 -8.94 -14.46
CA TYR A 79 7.53 -9.28 -13.18
C TYR A 79 7.95 -10.75 -13.20
N LYS A 80 9.25 -11.00 -13.03
CA LYS A 80 9.79 -12.36 -12.91
C LYS A 80 9.28 -12.98 -11.61
N ALA A 81 8.26 -13.83 -11.70
CA ALA A 81 7.83 -14.68 -10.60
C ALA A 81 8.84 -15.84 -10.43
N ALA A 82 10.02 -15.54 -9.88
CA ALA A 82 10.86 -16.56 -9.25
C ALA A 82 10.34 -16.73 -7.81
N CYS A 83 9.15 -17.33 -7.65
CA CYS A 83 8.51 -17.47 -6.34
C CYS A 83 8.12 -18.92 -5.98
N CYS A 84 8.62 -19.88 -6.76
CA CYS A 84 8.55 -21.30 -6.46
C CYS A 84 9.96 -21.82 -6.18
N ASP A 85 10.55 -21.38 -5.07
CA ASP A 85 11.71 -22.06 -4.48
C ASP A 85 11.21 -23.14 -3.53
N GLU A 86 11.55 -24.41 -3.81
CA GLU A 86 11.36 -25.56 -2.93
C GLU A 86 12.32 -25.57 -1.72
N GLY A 87 12.82 -24.42 -1.29
CA GLY A 87 13.80 -24.29 -0.22
C GLY A 87 13.40 -23.26 0.82
N GLY A 88 12.90 -23.71 1.97
CA GLY A 88 13.00 -23.01 3.26
C GLY A 88 12.18 -21.73 3.43
N SER A 89 10.89 -21.86 3.77
CA SER A 89 10.20 -21.11 4.83
C SER A 89 8.73 -21.57 4.88
N GLU A 90 8.33 -22.26 5.95
CA GLU A 90 6.99 -22.86 6.15
C GLU A 90 5.81 -21.84 6.26
N ALA A 91 6.01 -20.55 5.97
CA ALA A 91 5.09 -19.50 6.40
C ALA A 91 3.99 -19.10 5.41
N ILE A 92 4.15 -19.31 4.10
CA ILE A 92 3.16 -18.88 3.09
C ILE A 92 2.83 -20.06 2.18
N PRO A 93 1.56 -20.47 2.08
CA PRO A 93 1.17 -21.64 1.29
C PRO A 93 1.54 -21.44 -0.19
N CYS A 94 1.88 -22.55 -0.85
CA CYS A 94 1.93 -22.59 -2.30
C CYS A 94 0.50 -22.38 -2.82
N ILE A 95 0.28 -21.30 -3.55
CA ILE A 95 -1.02 -20.92 -4.11
C ILE A 95 -0.90 -21.09 -5.62
N GLN A 96 -1.83 -21.85 -6.22
CA GLN A 96 -1.93 -21.96 -7.66
C GLN A 96 -2.24 -20.58 -8.27
N THR A 97 -1.46 -20.15 -9.25
CA THR A 97 -1.66 -18.87 -9.94
C THR A 97 -2.22 -19.09 -11.33
N LEU A 98 -2.96 -18.11 -11.84
CA LEU A 98 -3.48 -18.13 -13.20
C LEU A 98 -2.35 -18.17 -14.25
N ARG A 99 -1.18 -17.60 -13.92
CA ARG A 99 0.01 -17.62 -14.77
C ARG A 99 0.50 -19.02 -15.10
N GLU A 100 0.47 -19.93 -14.13
CA GLU A 100 0.93 -21.32 -14.27
C GLU A 100 -0.19 -22.26 -14.74
N PHE A 101 -1.42 -21.76 -14.88
CA PHE A 101 -2.56 -22.57 -15.28
C PHE A 101 -2.60 -22.74 -16.81
N PRO A 102 -2.71 -23.98 -17.33
CA PRO A 102 -2.75 -24.21 -18.78
C PRO A 102 -3.96 -23.53 -19.44
N LYS A 103 -3.71 -22.69 -20.45
CA LYS A 103 -4.76 -21.94 -21.16
C LYS A 103 -5.79 -22.87 -21.81
N GLU A 104 -5.38 -24.06 -22.25
CA GLU A 104 -6.25 -25.04 -22.90
C GLU A 104 -7.34 -25.55 -21.95
N LYS A 105 -7.08 -25.51 -20.63
CA LYS A 105 -8.05 -25.90 -19.60
C LYS A 105 -9.09 -24.83 -19.31
N LEU A 106 -8.93 -23.60 -19.83
CA LEU A 106 -9.89 -22.51 -19.71
C LEU A 106 -10.98 -22.58 -20.79
N MET A 107 -10.73 -23.27 -21.90
CA MET A 107 -11.63 -23.34 -23.04
C MET A 107 -13.02 -23.83 -22.62
N SER A 108 -14.04 -23.03 -22.93
CA SER A 108 -15.47 -23.30 -22.64
C SER A 108 -15.83 -23.39 -21.15
N LYS A 109 -14.89 -23.17 -20.23
CA LYS A 109 -15.14 -23.14 -18.79
C LYS A 109 -15.78 -21.85 -18.34
N VAL A 110 -16.68 -21.93 -17.37
CA VAL A 110 -17.21 -20.76 -16.67
C VAL A 110 -16.26 -20.41 -15.53
N VAL A 111 -15.72 -19.20 -15.58
CA VAL A 111 -14.72 -18.72 -14.61
C VAL A 111 -15.30 -17.53 -13.86
N MET A 112 -15.46 -17.67 -12.54
CA MET A 112 -15.82 -16.56 -11.69
C MET A 112 -14.58 -15.87 -11.15
N VAL A 113 -14.46 -14.57 -11.36
CA VAL A 113 -13.38 -13.73 -10.86
C VAL A 113 -13.92 -12.82 -9.76
N ARG A 114 -13.37 -12.94 -8.56
CA ARG A 114 -13.58 -11.92 -7.52
C ARG A 114 -12.52 -10.83 -7.68
N PHE A 115 -12.91 -9.65 -8.13
CA PHE A 115 -11.97 -8.53 -8.35
C PHE A 115 -11.96 -7.56 -7.16
N ASP A 116 -10.86 -6.80 -7.02
CA ASP A 116 -10.80 -5.69 -6.07
C ASP A 116 -11.46 -4.43 -6.63
N SER A 117 -12.57 -4.00 -6.03
CA SER A 117 -13.31 -2.82 -6.49
C SER A 117 -12.56 -1.52 -6.30
N THR A 118 -11.66 -1.43 -5.31
CA THR A 118 -10.80 -0.26 -5.12
C THR A 118 -9.82 -0.09 -6.27
N VAL A 119 -9.49 -1.20 -6.95
CA VAL A 119 -8.58 -1.23 -8.09
C VAL A 119 -9.25 -0.91 -9.40
N LEU A 120 -10.37 -1.55 -9.71
CA LEU A 120 -11.02 -1.35 -11.02
C LEU A 120 -12.02 -0.19 -11.05
N LEU A 121 -12.54 0.25 -9.90
CA LEU A 121 -13.57 1.30 -9.82
C LEU A 121 -13.09 2.58 -9.13
N GLY A 122 -11.89 2.57 -8.53
CA GLY A 122 -11.34 3.70 -7.78
C GLY A 122 -11.29 5.00 -8.58
N GLU A 123 -11.64 6.13 -7.94
CA GLU A 123 -11.60 7.46 -8.57
C GLU A 123 -10.18 8.01 -8.72
N GLU A 124 -9.25 7.62 -7.84
CA GLU A 124 -7.98 8.33 -7.65
C GLU A 124 -6.81 7.79 -8.48
N TRP A 125 -7.02 6.78 -9.32
CA TRP A 125 -5.91 6.15 -10.03
C TRP A 125 -5.97 6.49 -11.51
N GLY A 126 -4.93 7.17 -11.99
CA GLY A 126 -4.66 7.21 -13.42
C GLY A 126 -4.58 5.77 -13.95
N PRO A 127 -4.95 5.49 -15.21
CA PRO A 127 -4.85 4.18 -15.88
C PRO A 127 -3.46 3.50 -15.93
N CYS A 128 -2.54 3.82 -15.02
CA CYS A 128 -1.11 3.50 -15.06
C CYS A 128 -0.59 2.75 -13.82
N SER A 129 -1.44 2.33 -12.86
CA SER A 129 -0.95 1.51 -11.74
C SER A 129 -0.76 0.06 -12.18
N GLN A 130 0.33 -0.58 -11.75
CA GLN A 130 0.57 -1.99 -12.08
C GLN A 130 -0.55 -2.91 -11.58
N SER A 131 -1.18 -2.56 -10.44
CA SER A 131 -2.31 -3.32 -9.90
C SER A 131 -3.54 -3.25 -10.82
N PHE A 132 -3.84 -2.07 -11.35
CA PHE A 132 -4.91 -1.89 -12.34
C PHE A 132 -4.63 -2.70 -13.61
N CYS A 133 -3.42 -2.56 -14.18
CA CYS A 133 -3.03 -3.31 -15.37
C CYS A 133 -3.14 -4.83 -15.16
N ASN A 134 -2.67 -5.34 -14.01
CA ASN A 134 -2.75 -6.76 -13.69
C ASN A 134 -4.21 -7.24 -13.53
N ALA A 135 -5.07 -6.45 -12.88
CA ALA A 135 -6.48 -6.81 -12.70
C ALA A 135 -7.25 -6.85 -14.03
N VAL A 136 -7.01 -5.87 -14.92
CA VAL A 136 -7.53 -5.88 -16.29
C VAL A 136 -7.00 -7.09 -17.06
N TYR A 137 -5.70 -7.38 -16.92
CA TYR A 137 -5.05 -8.50 -17.59
C TYR A 137 -5.62 -9.85 -17.14
N THR A 138 -5.95 -10.05 -15.86
CA THR A 138 -6.64 -11.27 -15.39
C THR A 138 -7.88 -11.57 -16.20
N ILE A 139 -8.76 -10.58 -16.38
CA ILE A 139 -10.04 -10.77 -17.09
C ILE A 139 -9.81 -11.02 -18.58
N ARG A 140 -8.89 -10.26 -19.22
CA ARG A 140 -8.55 -10.43 -20.64
C ARG A 140 -7.90 -11.79 -20.92
N HIS A 141 -6.96 -12.21 -20.09
CA HIS A 141 -6.27 -13.49 -20.21
C HIS A 141 -7.26 -14.67 -20.17
N LEU A 142 -8.26 -14.61 -19.28
CA LEU A 142 -9.31 -15.63 -19.22
C LEU A 142 -10.15 -15.65 -20.50
N ARG A 143 -10.54 -14.48 -21.01
CA ARG A 143 -11.31 -14.36 -22.27
C ARG A 143 -10.53 -14.89 -23.47
N GLU A 144 -9.27 -14.52 -23.60
CA GLU A 144 -8.37 -15.02 -24.65
C GLU A 144 -8.18 -16.54 -24.56
N GLY A 145 -8.21 -17.10 -23.35
CA GLY A 145 -8.23 -18.54 -23.12
C GLY A 145 -9.55 -19.24 -23.43
N GLY A 146 -10.52 -18.53 -24.03
CA GLY A 146 -11.83 -19.08 -24.40
C GLY A 146 -12.78 -19.32 -23.22
N ALA A 147 -12.50 -18.72 -22.05
CA ALA A 147 -13.36 -18.81 -20.89
C ALA A 147 -14.61 -17.91 -21.02
N ARG A 148 -15.66 -18.37 -20.35
CA ARG A 148 -16.89 -17.64 -20.09
C ARG A 148 -16.73 -16.93 -18.74
N VAL A 149 -16.51 -15.62 -18.74
CA VAL A 149 -16.07 -14.88 -17.54
C VAL A 149 -17.25 -14.23 -16.83
N VAL A 150 -17.31 -14.46 -15.52
CA VAL A 150 -18.24 -13.86 -14.58
C VAL A 150 -17.42 -13.12 -13.54
N ILE A 151 -17.75 -11.87 -13.23
CA ILE A 151 -17.02 -11.06 -12.27
C ILE A 151 -17.93 -10.63 -11.13
N THR A 152 -17.36 -10.52 -9.93
CA THR A 152 -18.07 -10.06 -8.74
C THR A 152 -17.13 -9.35 -7.78
N SER A 153 -17.67 -8.47 -6.96
CA SER A 153 -16.96 -7.75 -5.90
C SER A 153 -17.96 -7.14 -4.92
N ASP A 154 -17.43 -6.58 -3.84
CA ASP A 154 -18.13 -5.65 -2.96
C ASP A 154 -17.63 -4.23 -3.21
N TRP A 155 -18.55 -3.27 -3.32
CA TRP A 155 -18.21 -1.85 -3.48
C TRP A 155 -19.14 -0.96 -2.66
N SER A 156 -18.66 0.23 -2.33
CA SER A 156 -19.39 1.22 -1.55
C SER A 156 -19.21 2.62 -2.11
N ASN A 157 -19.96 3.60 -1.60
CA ASN A 157 -19.80 5.01 -1.95
C ASN A 157 -18.40 5.57 -1.64
N ARG A 158 -17.61 4.87 -0.80
CA ARG A 158 -16.20 5.20 -0.56
C ARG A 158 -15.28 4.77 -1.71
N THR A 159 -15.68 3.75 -2.47
CA THR A 159 -14.94 3.27 -3.64
C THR A 159 -15.03 4.29 -4.78
N ARG A 160 -16.26 4.79 -5.02
CA ARG A 160 -16.55 5.87 -5.96
C ARG A 160 -17.89 6.50 -5.59
N SER A 161 -17.89 7.81 -5.44
CA SER A 161 -18.97 8.63 -4.87
C SER A 161 -20.29 8.56 -5.67
N LYS A 162 -20.22 8.09 -6.92
CA LYS A 162 -21.35 7.97 -7.86
C LYS A 162 -21.71 6.52 -8.24
N LEU A 163 -21.28 5.51 -7.48
CA LEU A 163 -21.73 4.13 -7.73
C LEU A 163 -23.11 3.91 -7.11
N VAL A 164 -24.17 4.15 -7.90
CA VAL A 164 -25.56 4.06 -7.43
C VAL A 164 -26.18 2.70 -7.72
N ASP A 165 -25.76 2.03 -8.79
CA ASP A 165 -26.36 0.78 -9.24
C ASP A 165 -25.37 -0.11 -10.02
N VAL A 166 -25.70 -1.40 -10.15
CA VAL A 166 -24.86 -2.41 -10.82
C VAL A 166 -24.69 -2.15 -12.33
N GLN A 167 -25.64 -1.50 -12.99
CA GLN A 167 -25.56 -1.19 -14.42
C GLN A 167 -24.54 -0.07 -14.67
N SER A 168 -24.50 0.94 -13.79
CA SER A 168 -23.47 1.98 -13.81
C SER A 168 -22.06 1.38 -13.64
N VAL A 169 -21.90 0.40 -12.74
CA VAL A 169 -20.63 -0.33 -12.57
C VAL A 169 -20.27 -1.11 -13.83
N ALA A 170 -21.22 -1.84 -14.43
CA ALA A 170 -20.99 -2.57 -15.67
C ALA A 170 -20.55 -1.66 -16.82
N ASN A 171 -21.11 -0.45 -16.93
CA ASN A 171 -20.71 0.53 -17.94
C ASN A 171 -19.26 1.03 -17.74
N ILE A 172 -18.87 1.31 -16.49
CA ILE A 172 -17.50 1.69 -16.14
C ILE A 172 -16.54 0.55 -16.48
N LEU A 173 -16.85 -0.68 -16.05
CA LEU A 173 -16.03 -1.86 -16.33
C LEU A 173 -15.95 -2.16 -17.83
N SER A 174 -17.01 -1.92 -18.59
CA SER A 174 -16.98 -2.07 -20.06
C SER A 174 -15.96 -1.13 -20.70
N SER A 175 -15.89 0.10 -20.21
CA SER A 175 -14.92 1.09 -20.68
C SER A 175 -13.49 0.77 -20.24
N VAL A 176 -13.32 0.33 -18.99
CA VAL A 176 -12.01 -0.05 -18.41
C VAL A 176 -11.43 -1.29 -19.09
N LEU A 177 -12.26 -2.30 -19.32
CA LEU A 177 -11.83 -3.58 -19.88
C LEU A 177 -11.77 -3.58 -21.41
N GLU A 178 -12.42 -2.61 -22.06
CA GLU A 178 -12.69 -2.59 -23.51
C GLU A 178 -13.42 -3.88 -23.96
N LEU A 179 -14.33 -4.36 -23.11
CA LEU A 179 -15.11 -5.58 -23.30
C LEU A 179 -16.58 -5.27 -22.99
N LYS A 180 -17.51 -5.99 -23.62
CA LYS A 180 -18.93 -5.82 -23.30
C LYS A 180 -19.28 -6.48 -21.97
N VAL A 181 -19.38 -5.69 -20.91
CA VAL A 181 -19.79 -6.15 -19.58
C VAL A 181 -21.30 -5.97 -19.40
N VAL A 182 -21.99 -7.03 -19.00
CA VAL A 182 -23.44 -7.03 -18.77
C VAL A 182 -23.73 -7.38 -17.30
N ALA A 183 -24.50 -6.53 -16.61
CA ALA A 183 -24.95 -6.82 -15.26
C ALA A 183 -26.02 -7.94 -15.27
N VAL A 184 -25.96 -8.83 -14.29
CA VAL A 184 -26.91 -9.94 -14.11
C VAL A 184 -27.48 -9.91 -12.72
N GLN A 185 -28.81 -10.02 -12.63
CA GLN A 185 -29.54 -10.06 -11.38
C GLN A 185 -30.00 -11.51 -11.13
N CYS A 186 -29.20 -12.27 -10.37
CA CYS A 186 -29.46 -13.69 -10.10
C CYS A 186 -29.48 -14.03 -8.60
N MET A 187 -28.86 -13.22 -7.74
CA MET A 187 -28.68 -13.59 -6.33
C MET A 187 -29.90 -13.21 -5.50
N SER A 188 -30.61 -12.14 -5.89
CA SER A 188 -31.86 -11.70 -5.25
C SER A 188 -33.05 -12.64 -5.50
N SER A 189 -33.05 -13.43 -6.56
CA SER A 189 -34.11 -14.41 -6.85
C SER A 189 -33.93 -15.77 -6.17
N ALA A 190 -32.78 -16.00 -5.51
CA ALA A 190 -32.39 -17.30 -4.93
C ALA A 190 -32.39 -18.48 -5.94
N GLU A 191 -32.34 -18.17 -7.23
CA GLU A 191 -32.27 -19.17 -8.30
C GLU A 191 -30.81 -19.47 -8.67
N PRO A 192 -30.48 -20.73 -9.02
CA PRO A 192 -29.13 -21.08 -9.47
C PRO A 192 -28.70 -20.19 -10.62
N LEU A 193 -27.41 -19.83 -10.64
CA LEU A 193 -26.78 -18.97 -11.65
C LEU A 193 -26.96 -19.61 -13.05
N LYS A 194 -28.06 -19.29 -13.73
CA LYS A 194 -28.29 -19.66 -15.13
C LYS A 194 -27.79 -18.52 -16.00
N ILE A 195 -26.49 -18.52 -16.24
CA ILE A 195 -25.90 -17.56 -17.17
C ILE A 195 -26.12 -18.09 -18.59
N GLU A 196 -27.31 -17.78 -19.12
CA GLU A 196 -27.63 -17.95 -20.52
C GLU A 196 -27.22 -16.70 -21.31
N GLY A 197 -26.90 -16.86 -22.60
CA GLY A 197 -26.62 -15.71 -23.47
C GLY A 197 -25.18 -15.18 -23.43
N PHE A 198 -24.17 -16.04 -23.19
CA PHE A 198 -22.74 -15.69 -23.40
C PHE A 198 -22.43 -15.19 -24.82
N GLU A 199 -23.30 -15.44 -25.80
CA GLU A 199 -23.18 -14.85 -27.14
C GLU A 199 -23.40 -13.32 -27.15
N ARG A 200 -24.03 -12.77 -26.10
CA ARG A 200 -24.43 -11.36 -26.03
C ARG A 200 -23.53 -10.51 -25.15
N ALA A 201 -22.57 -11.09 -24.43
CA ALA A 201 -21.69 -10.40 -23.51
C ALA A 201 -20.30 -11.04 -23.49
N ASP A 202 -19.26 -10.23 -23.33
CA ASP A 202 -17.92 -10.75 -23.09
C ASP A 202 -17.76 -11.19 -21.63
N VAL A 203 -18.34 -10.41 -20.72
CA VAL A 203 -18.19 -10.59 -19.28
C VAL A 203 -19.53 -10.31 -18.59
N PHE A 204 -19.90 -11.12 -17.61
CA PHE A 204 -21.07 -10.88 -16.77
C PHE A 204 -20.67 -10.33 -15.40
N LEU A 205 -21.35 -9.29 -14.92
CA LEU A 205 -21.16 -8.72 -13.58
C LEU A 205 -22.30 -9.12 -12.66
N LEU A 206 -21.99 -9.71 -11.51
CA LEU A 206 -22.99 -10.02 -10.47
C LEU A 206 -23.34 -8.78 -9.62
N GLU A 207 -24.45 -8.89 -8.88
CA GLU A 207 -24.90 -7.88 -7.89
C GLU A 207 -23.81 -7.55 -6.85
N ASN A 208 -23.92 -6.36 -6.24
CA ASN A 208 -23.00 -5.89 -5.22
C ASN A 208 -23.03 -6.80 -3.99
N LEU A 209 -21.92 -7.50 -3.71
CA LEU A 209 -21.90 -8.47 -2.61
C LEU A 209 -22.02 -7.83 -1.22
N SER A 210 -21.77 -6.52 -1.10
CA SER A 210 -21.94 -5.80 0.19
C SER A 210 -23.41 -5.73 0.65
N GLU A 211 -24.37 -5.96 -0.25
CA GLU A 211 -25.80 -5.95 0.06
C GLU A 211 -26.28 -7.25 0.73
N PHE A 212 -25.45 -8.31 0.70
CA PHE A 212 -25.84 -9.63 1.18
C PHE A 212 -25.17 -9.95 2.52
N LYS A 213 -25.94 -9.98 3.60
CA LYS A 213 -25.45 -10.43 4.92
C LYS A 213 -24.87 -11.86 4.89
N ALA A 214 -25.37 -12.67 3.96
CA ALA A 214 -24.92 -14.04 3.72
C ALA A 214 -23.46 -14.12 3.24
N GLU A 215 -22.95 -13.06 2.58
CA GLU A 215 -21.54 -12.95 2.15
C GLU A 215 -20.61 -12.90 3.37
N VAL A 216 -20.88 -11.95 4.28
CA VAL A 216 -20.07 -11.73 5.50
C VAL A 216 -20.18 -12.91 6.47
N ALA A 217 -21.35 -13.56 6.51
CA ALA A 217 -21.55 -14.75 7.33
C ALA A 217 -20.91 -16.02 6.74
N ASN A 218 -20.27 -15.96 5.57
CA ASN A 218 -19.78 -17.12 4.81
C ASN A 218 -20.84 -18.23 4.72
N CYS A 219 -22.08 -17.84 4.39
CA CYS A 219 -23.20 -18.76 4.38
C CYS A 219 -23.02 -19.81 3.29
N ARG A 220 -23.03 -21.09 3.68
CA ARG A 220 -22.85 -22.22 2.76
C ARG A 220 -23.82 -22.18 1.58
N LYS A 221 -25.11 -21.92 1.81
CA LYS A 221 -26.12 -21.86 0.75
C LYS A 221 -25.83 -20.73 -0.25
N PHE A 222 -25.31 -19.61 0.22
CA PHE A 222 -24.96 -18.47 -0.63
C PHE A 222 -23.68 -18.74 -1.43
N ALA A 223 -22.68 -19.41 -0.83
CA ALA A 223 -21.51 -19.89 -1.55
C ALA A 223 -21.89 -20.93 -2.63
N GLU A 224 -22.80 -21.86 -2.32
CA GLU A 224 -23.34 -22.83 -3.29
C GLU A 224 -24.05 -22.12 -4.45
N LEU A 225 -24.84 -21.09 -4.15
CA LEU A 225 -25.50 -20.23 -5.14
C LEU A 225 -24.49 -19.53 -6.06
N LEU A 226 -23.43 -18.93 -5.49
CA LEU A 226 -22.33 -18.31 -6.25
C LEU A 226 -21.56 -19.31 -7.13
N SER A 227 -21.33 -20.52 -6.62
CA SER A 227 -20.61 -21.57 -7.36
C SER A 227 -21.45 -22.29 -8.41
N SER A 228 -22.76 -22.09 -8.41
CA SER A 228 -23.67 -22.82 -9.30
C SER A 228 -23.32 -22.52 -10.76
N GLY A 229 -22.93 -23.54 -11.52
CA GLY A 229 -22.53 -23.38 -12.92
C GLY A 229 -21.17 -22.71 -13.13
N VAL A 230 -20.38 -22.53 -12.08
CA VAL A 230 -19.00 -22.02 -12.14
C VAL A 230 -18.03 -23.20 -12.05
N ASP A 231 -17.16 -23.34 -13.05
CA ASP A 231 -16.14 -24.37 -13.06
C ASP A 231 -14.92 -23.94 -12.23
N ILE A 232 -14.39 -22.74 -12.50
CA ILE A 232 -13.14 -22.22 -11.91
C ILE A 232 -13.44 -20.96 -11.10
N PHE A 233 -12.81 -20.85 -9.94
CA PHE A 233 -12.76 -19.61 -9.17
C PHE A 233 -11.37 -18.95 -9.28
N VAL A 234 -11.35 -17.67 -9.60
CA VAL A 234 -10.15 -16.83 -9.59
C VAL A 234 -10.35 -15.74 -8.54
N ASN A 235 -9.49 -15.72 -7.53
CA ASN A 235 -9.46 -14.62 -6.57
C ASN A 235 -8.42 -13.59 -7.01
N ASP A 236 -8.88 -12.42 -7.45
CA ASP A 236 -8.05 -11.27 -7.82
C ASP A 236 -8.29 -10.08 -6.87
N SER A 237 -8.69 -10.37 -5.63
CA SER A 237 -8.88 -9.41 -4.54
C SER A 237 -8.02 -9.80 -3.32
N PHE A 238 -6.73 -9.47 -3.38
CA PHE A 238 -5.80 -9.75 -2.28
C PHE A 238 -6.26 -9.06 -0.99
N SER A 239 -6.69 -7.80 -1.08
CA SER A 239 -7.14 -6.99 0.05
C SER A 239 -8.28 -7.65 0.85
N SER A 240 -9.17 -8.41 0.20
CA SER A 240 -10.29 -9.10 0.86
C SER A 240 -9.92 -10.46 1.44
N SER A 241 -8.73 -10.97 1.14
CA SER A 241 -8.40 -12.38 1.39
C SER A 241 -8.07 -12.72 2.84
N HIS A 242 -7.92 -11.70 3.69
CA HIS A 242 -7.86 -11.88 5.15
C HIS A 242 -9.24 -12.16 5.77
N LYS A 243 -10.34 -12.01 5.02
CA LYS A 243 -11.71 -12.24 5.49
C LYS A 243 -12.23 -13.59 5.02
N VAL A 244 -12.96 -14.27 5.91
CA VAL A 244 -13.69 -15.50 5.59
C VAL A 244 -15.06 -15.12 5.03
N LEU A 245 -15.16 -15.01 3.71
CA LEU A 245 -16.40 -14.62 3.00
C LEU A 245 -16.91 -15.76 2.10
N ALA A 246 -18.18 -15.71 1.72
CA ALA A 246 -18.74 -16.70 0.81
C ALA A 246 -18.12 -16.61 -0.59
N SER A 247 -17.87 -15.41 -1.12
CA SER A 247 -17.24 -15.23 -2.43
C SER A 247 -15.71 -15.35 -2.45
N THR A 248 -15.07 -15.58 -1.30
CA THR A 248 -13.63 -15.89 -1.21
C THR A 248 -13.40 -17.33 -0.78
N VAL A 249 -13.77 -17.68 0.46
CA VAL A 249 -13.51 -18.97 1.09
C VAL A 249 -14.62 -19.97 0.79
N GLY A 250 -15.87 -19.52 0.78
CA GLY A 250 -17.03 -20.38 0.55
C GLY A 250 -17.03 -21.01 -0.84
N ILE A 251 -16.93 -20.19 -1.88
CA ILE A 251 -17.00 -20.61 -3.29
C ILE A 251 -15.84 -21.54 -3.68
N ALA A 252 -14.64 -21.28 -3.14
CA ALA A 252 -13.45 -22.06 -3.46
C ALA A 252 -13.59 -23.56 -3.13
N ARG A 253 -14.52 -23.92 -2.23
CA ARG A 253 -14.80 -25.32 -1.84
C ARG A 253 -15.68 -26.07 -2.85
N SER A 254 -16.38 -25.34 -3.72
CA SER A 254 -17.35 -25.89 -4.66
C SER A 254 -16.85 -25.90 -6.12
N CYS A 255 -15.82 -25.11 -6.43
CA CYS A 255 -15.21 -25.07 -7.75
C CYS A 255 -14.14 -26.16 -7.92
N TYR A 256 -13.94 -26.66 -9.15
CA TYR A 256 -12.95 -27.71 -9.40
C TYR A 256 -11.51 -27.19 -9.24
N ALA A 257 -11.29 -25.90 -9.50
CA ALA A 257 -10.02 -25.22 -9.33
C ALA A 257 -10.26 -23.83 -8.73
N SER A 258 -9.35 -23.42 -7.86
CA SER A 258 -9.30 -22.09 -7.26
C SER A 258 -7.88 -21.55 -7.37
N MET A 259 -7.72 -20.35 -7.93
CA MET A 259 -6.40 -19.79 -8.22
C MET A 259 -6.33 -18.29 -7.97
N ALA A 260 -5.13 -17.76 -7.80
CA ALA A 260 -4.86 -16.33 -7.71
C ALA A 260 -4.81 -15.70 -9.11
N GLY A 261 -5.48 -14.56 -9.28
CA GLY A 261 -5.31 -13.70 -10.46
C GLY A 261 -3.98 -12.94 -10.44
N PHE A 262 -3.68 -12.18 -11.49
CA PHE A 262 -2.38 -11.50 -11.63
C PHE A 262 -2.19 -10.33 -10.67
N HIS A 263 -3.28 -9.66 -10.26
CA HIS A 263 -3.18 -8.60 -9.25
C HIS A 263 -2.94 -9.23 -7.87
N PHE A 264 -3.66 -10.31 -7.55
CA PHE A 264 -3.42 -11.07 -6.34
C PHE A 264 -2.00 -11.64 -6.30
N GLU A 265 -1.55 -12.29 -7.37
CA GLU A 265 -0.22 -12.90 -7.47
C GLU A 265 0.87 -11.88 -7.19
N LYS A 266 0.79 -10.69 -7.80
CA LYS A 266 1.71 -9.58 -7.55
C LYS A 266 1.78 -9.25 -6.06
N ASP A 267 0.65 -9.00 -5.41
CA ASP A 267 0.63 -8.65 -3.99
C ASP A 267 1.10 -9.82 -3.11
N LEU A 268 0.80 -11.07 -3.47
CA LEU A 268 1.33 -12.24 -2.78
C LEU A 268 2.86 -12.33 -2.90
N CYS A 269 3.43 -12.07 -4.07
CA CYS A 269 4.88 -12.05 -4.28
C CYS A 269 5.55 -10.97 -3.43
N ILE A 270 4.98 -9.77 -3.41
CA ILE A 270 5.43 -8.68 -2.53
C ILE A 270 5.42 -9.14 -1.07
N LEU A 271 4.33 -9.75 -0.61
CA LEU A 271 4.24 -10.23 0.76
C LEU A 271 5.27 -11.33 1.06
N LYS A 272 5.55 -12.22 0.10
CA LYS A 272 6.58 -13.27 0.25
C LYS A 272 7.98 -12.68 0.39
N GLU A 273 8.33 -11.69 -0.43
CA GLU A 273 9.61 -10.96 -0.32
C GLU A 273 9.72 -10.26 1.03
N VAL A 274 8.63 -9.66 1.49
CA VAL A 274 8.57 -9.01 2.81
C VAL A 274 8.70 -10.01 3.96
N ALA A 275 8.16 -11.21 3.81
CA ALA A 275 8.23 -12.25 4.83
C ALA A 275 9.59 -12.96 4.88
N LYS A 276 10.37 -12.94 3.78
CA LYS A 276 11.68 -13.58 3.64
C LYS A 276 12.79 -12.52 3.50
N PRO A 277 13.43 -12.12 4.61
CA PRO A 277 14.55 -11.18 4.57
C PRO A 277 15.82 -11.89 4.07
N ASP A 278 15.85 -12.22 2.78
CA ASP A 278 16.96 -12.93 2.13
C ASP A 278 18.14 -11.99 1.82
N LYS A 279 17.89 -10.67 1.85
CA LYS A 279 18.87 -9.61 1.63
C LYS A 279 19.02 -8.76 2.89
N LYS A 280 20.26 -8.40 3.21
CA LYS A 280 20.62 -7.58 4.38
C LYS A 280 21.45 -6.36 3.95
N PRO A 281 21.29 -5.21 4.63
CA PRO A 281 20.41 -4.96 5.78
C PRO A 281 18.93 -4.82 5.38
N TYR A 282 18.04 -5.53 6.07
CA TYR A 282 16.60 -5.47 5.80
C TYR A 282 15.92 -4.39 6.65
N VAL A 283 15.55 -3.25 6.05
CA VAL A 283 15.01 -2.09 6.79
C VAL A 283 13.54 -1.87 6.45
N ALA A 284 12.72 -1.73 7.50
CA ALA A 284 11.31 -1.39 7.35
C ALA A 284 11.05 0.10 7.56
N ILE A 285 10.42 0.76 6.59
CA ILE A 285 9.91 2.13 6.71
C ILE A 285 8.40 2.08 6.93
N ILE A 286 7.94 2.67 8.03
CA ILE A 286 6.63 2.46 8.60
C ILE A 286 5.93 3.80 8.74
N GLY A 287 4.82 3.98 8.04
CA GLY A 287 4.02 5.19 8.07
C GLY A 287 2.55 4.98 8.41
N GLY A 288 1.75 6.03 8.22
CA GLY A 288 0.30 6.02 8.39
C GLY A 288 -0.19 6.60 9.73
N GLY A 289 -1.51 6.47 9.95
CA GLY A 289 -2.25 7.07 11.07
C GLY A 289 -2.22 6.28 12.38
N ASN A 290 -2.63 5.01 12.31
CA ASN A 290 -3.01 4.21 13.48
C ASN A 290 -1.99 3.11 13.75
N LEU A 291 -1.21 3.26 14.83
CA LEU A 291 -0.28 2.25 15.33
C LEU A 291 -1.03 1.05 15.90
N ARG A 292 -2.11 1.30 16.66
CA ARG A 292 -2.81 0.24 17.41
C ARG A 292 -3.33 -0.85 16.48
N ASP A 293 -4.00 -0.46 15.41
CA ASP A 293 -4.61 -1.37 14.45
C ASP A 293 -3.56 -2.20 13.69
N LYS A 294 -2.33 -1.69 13.59
CA LYS A 294 -1.21 -2.32 12.89
C LYS A 294 -0.20 -3.01 13.82
N ALA A 295 -0.44 -3.02 15.14
CA ALA A 295 0.55 -3.46 16.14
C ALA A 295 1.12 -4.85 15.86
N ALA A 296 0.29 -5.83 15.46
CA ALA A 296 0.75 -7.18 15.15
C ALA A 296 1.74 -7.23 13.97
N ALA A 297 1.46 -6.48 12.89
CA ALA A 297 2.38 -6.37 11.76
C ALA A 297 3.68 -5.66 12.15
N LEU A 298 3.60 -4.62 12.99
CA LEU A 298 4.77 -3.91 13.49
C LEU A 298 5.65 -4.79 14.38
N TYR A 299 5.07 -5.62 15.24
CA TYR A 299 5.83 -6.59 16.04
C TYR A 299 6.53 -7.62 15.14
N PHE A 300 5.85 -8.09 14.10
CA PHE A 300 6.43 -9.01 13.12
C PHE A 300 7.65 -8.38 12.44
N LEU A 301 7.55 -7.15 11.95
CA LEU A 301 8.68 -6.44 11.33
C LEU A 301 9.79 -6.16 12.33
N ALA A 302 9.46 -5.67 13.52
CA ALA A 302 10.42 -5.44 14.59
C ALA A 302 11.18 -6.70 14.99
N SER A 303 10.60 -7.89 14.79
CA SER A 303 11.24 -9.18 15.05
C SER A 303 12.13 -9.70 13.90
N ARG A 304 12.02 -9.14 12.69
CA ARG A 304 12.73 -9.62 11.49
C ARG A 304 13.70 -8.62 10.89
N CYS A 305 13.32 -7.36 10.80
CA CYS A 305 14.12 -6.29 10.19
C CYS A 305 15.40 -6.02 10.97
N ASP A 306 16.44 -5.59 10.29
CA ASP A 306 17.70 -5.11 10.86
C ASP A 306 17.61 -3.62 11.23
N GLY A 307 16.51 -2.94 10.93
CA GLY A 307 16.22 -1.56 11.33
C GLY A 307 14.78 -1.15 11.05
N LEU A 308 14.28 -0.17 11.80
CA LEU A 308 12.93 0.38 11.65
C LEU A 308 13.02 1.90 11.43
N VAL A 309 12.29 2.43 10.45
CA VAL A 309 12.14 3.88 10.22
C VAL A 309 10.67 4.22 10.43
N PHE A 310 10.34 5.12 11.34
CA PHE A 310 8.96 5.57 11.56
C PHE A 310 8.72 6.94 10.96
N ILE A 311 7.60 7.08 10.25
CA ILE A 311 7.19 8.28 9.50
C ILE A 311 5.70 8.54 9.72
N GLY A 312 5.22 9.73 9.36
CA GLY A 312 3.82 10.14 9.49
C GLY A 312 3.29 10.11 10.93
N MET A 313 1.97 10.07 11.08
CA MET A 313 1.30 10.19 12.38
C MET A 313 1.66 9.07 13.37
N MET A 314 1.99 7.87 12.88
CA MET A 314 2.39 6.73 13.70
C MET A 314 3.69 6.97 14.46
N LEU A 315 4.59 7.80 13.90
CA LEU A 315 5.84 8.18 14.53
C LEU A 315 5.63 8.82 15.91
N PHE A 316 4.59 9.65 16.07
CA PHE A 316 4.32 10.34 17.32
C PHE A 316 4.13 9.39 18.50
N GLN A 317 3.58 8.20 18.24
CA GLN A 317 3.42 7.17 19.28
C GLN A 317 4.76 6.62 19.74
N ILE A 318 5.70 6.43 18.80
CA ILE A 318 7.07 5.97 19.07
C ILE A 318 7.88 7.07 19.77
N LEU A 319 7.78 8.33 19.31
CA LEU A 319 8.43 9.47 19.95
C LEU A 319 7.99 9.65 21.40
N HIS A 320 6.68 9.61 21.65
CA HIS A 320 6.12 9.67 22.99
C HIS A 320 6.63 8.51 23.87
N ALA A 321 6.66 7.29 23.34
CA ALA A 321 7.18 6.12 24.06
C ALA A 321 8.70 6.15 24.30
N LEU A 322 9.46 6.88 23.49
CA LEU A 322 10.89 7.17 23.69
C LEU A 322 11.14 8.32 24.69
N GLY A 323 10.09 8.98 25.17
CA GLY A 323 10.16 10.07 26.16
C GLY A 323 10.25 11.48 25.57
N HIS A 324 9.99 11.65 24.27
CA HIS A 324 9.87 12.99 23.66
C HIS A 324 8.52 13.61 24.02
N TYR A 325 8.50 14.94 24.08
CA TYR A 325 7.24 15.68 24.20
C TYR A 325 6.44 15.53 22.89
N VAL A 326 5.18 15.13 23.01
CA VAL A 326 4.25 15.01 21.88
C VAL A 326 2.89 15.54 22.34
N PRO A 327 2.29 16.50 21.61
CA PRO A 327 0.94 17.00 21.90
C PRO A 327 -0.11 15.89 21.99
N SER A 328 -1.02 15.98 22.96
CA SER A 328 -1.99 14.91 23.25
C SER A 328 -2.96 14.61 22.10
N ASN A 329 -3.22 15.58 21.21
CA ASN A 329 -4.06 15.42 20.02
C ASN A 329 -3.41 14.56 18.94
N LEU A 330 -2.08 14.43 18.93
CA LEU A 330 -1.34 13.56 18.01
C LEU A 330 -1.17 12.14 18.56
N ILE A 331 -1.47 11.92 19.85
CA ILE A 331 -1.34 10.62 20.50
C ILE A 331 -2.62 9.79 20.27
N GLU A 332 -2.43 8.63 19.66
CA GLU A 332 -3.51 7.67 19.45
C GLU A 332 -3.86 6.97 20.77
N ARG A 333 -5.16 7.02 21.13
CA ARG A 333 -5.66 6.36 22.33
C ARG A 333 -5.42 4.85 22.30
N GLY A 334 -4.63 4.36 23.26
CA GLY A 334 -4.32 2.94 23.43
C GLY A 334 -3.10 2.44 22.65
N ALA A 335 -2.43 3.29 21.85
CA ALA A 335 -1.23 2.90 21.10
C ALA A 335 0.03 2.77 21.97
N CYS A 336 0.06 3.40 23.15
CA CYS A 336 1.26 3.50 24.00
C CYS A 336 1.85 2.12 24.38
N LYS A 337 1.00 1.15 24.71
CA LYS A 337 1.46 -0.22 25.01
C LYS A 337 2.15 -0.88 23.81
N ALA A 338 1.62 -0.66 22.61
CA ALA A 338 2.18 -1.23 21.40
C ALA A 338 3.49 -0.54 20.99
N ALA A 339 3.57 0.79 21.12
CA ALA A 339 4.80 1.54 20.89
C ALA A 339 5.94 1.08 21.82
N LEU A 340 5.66 0.95 23.13
CA LEU A 340 6.63 0.46 24.11
C LEU A 340 7.12 -0.95 23.78
N HIS A 341 6.21 -1.84 23.35
CA HIS A 341 6.58 -3.20 22.99
C HIS A 341 7.47 -3.25 21.74
N ILE A 342 7.20 -2.44 20.71
CA ILE A 342 8.07 -2.30 19.54
C ILE A 342 9.48 -1.84 19.95
N ILE A 343 9.56 -0.82 20.80
CA ILE A 343 10.85 -0.32 21.32
C ILE A 343 11.59 -1.40 22.10
N GLN A 344 10.85 -2.20 22.90
CA GLN A 344 11.44 -3.30 23.64
C GLN A 344 12.03 -4.37 22.71
N ILE A 345 11.27 -4.82 21.70
CA ILE A 345 11.77 -5.79 20.70
C ILE A 345 13.01 -5.23 19.99
N ALA A 346 12.98 -3.96 19.60
CA ALA A 346 14.11 -3.31 18.93
C ALA A 346 15.36 -3.26 19.82
N ARG A 347 15.19 -2.96 21.11
CA ARG A 347 16.27 -2.98 22.11
C ARG A 347 16.83 -4.38 22.33
N ASP A 348 15.95 -5.37 22.52
CA ASP A 348 16.34 -6.77 22.77
C ASP A 348 17.11 -7.36 21.59
N ARG A 349 16.75 -6.96 20.35
CA ARG A 349 17.44 -7.36 19.12
C ARG A 349 18.59 -6.44 18.72
N ASN A 350 18.82 -5.35 19.45
CA ASN A 350 19.81 -4.32 19.14
C ASN A 350 19.70 -3.76 17.70
N ILE A 351 18.47 -3.50 17.24
CA ILE A 351 18.22 -2.88 15.94
C ILE A 351 17.88 -1.39 16.09
N PRO A 352 18.34 -0.52 15.18
CA PRO A 352 18.02 0.90 15.20
C PRO A 352 16.54 1.17 14.95
N ILE A 353 16.02 2.15 15.70
CA ILE A 353 14.81 2.88 15.35
C ILE A 353 15.24 4.27 14.86
N LEU A 354 14.85 4.60 13.63
CA LEU A 354 15.13 5.84 12.93
C LEU A 354 13.84 6.64 12.75
N TYR A 355 13.95 7.96 12.77
CA TYR A 355 12.84 8.87 12.55
C TYR A 355 13.34 10.25 12.07
N PRO A 356 12.49 11.04 11.36
CA PRO A 356 12.81 12.42 10.96
C PRO A 356 13.27 13.30 12.12
N LYS A 357 14.15 14.27 11.83
CA LYS A 357 14.63 15.23 12.85
C LYS A 357 13.69 16.41 13.03
N ASP A 358 12.93 16.71 12.00
CA ASP A 358 12.03 17.82 11.91
C ASP A 358 10.78 17.44 11.12
N PHE A 359 9.76 18.28 11.27
CA PHE A 359 8.46 18.10 10.65
C PHE A 359 8.01 19.41 10.07
N TRP A 360 7.25 19.34 8.98
CA TRP A 360 6.41 20.47 8.59
C TRP A 360 5.25 20.60 9.55
N CYS A 361 5.02 21.80 10.05
CA CYS A 361 3.92 22.14 10.93
C CYS A 361 3.12 23.27 10.29
N MET A 362 1.81 23.12 10.25
CA MET A 362 0.88 24.18 9.87
C MET A 362 0.10 24.60 11.11
N ASN A 363 0.36 25.82 11.60
CA ASN A 363 -0.30 26.35 12.79
C ASN A 363 -1.81 26.62 12.60
N ASP A 364 -2.30 26.56 11.36
CA ASP A 364 -3.72 26.71 10.99
C ASP A 364 -4.01 25.88 9.72
N PRO A 365 -5.04 25.02 9.69
CA PRO A 365 -5.46 24.26 8.50
C PRO A 365 -5.82 25.14 7.28
N HIS A 366 -6.10 26.43 7.48
CA HIS A 366 -6.36 27.42 6.41
C HIS A 366 -5.14 28.25 6.00
N SER A 367 -4.03 28.12 6.72
CA SER A 367 -2.79 28.81 6.41
C SER A 367 -2.00 28.06 5.34
N THR A 368 -1.38 28.80 4.42
CA THR A 368 -0.41 28.25 3.45
C THR A 368 1.03 28.28 3.97
N GLN A 369 1.24 28.78 5.19
CA GLN A 369 2.57 28.88 5.80
C GLN A 369 2.91 27.59 6.54
N VAL A 370 4.00 26.96 6.10
CA VAL A 370 4.56 25.76 6.69
C VAL A 370 5.85 26.12 7.43
N GLU A 371 5.95 25.74 8.69
CA GLU A 371 7.16 25.91 9.50
C GLU A 371 7.87 24.56 9.67
N VAL A 372 9.20 24.55 9.62
CA VAL A 372 10.01 23.36 9.93
C VAL A 372 10.31 23.35 11.42
N ILE A 373 9.75 22.40 12.15
CA ILE A 373 9.92 22.29 13.61
C ILE A 373 10.76 21.05 13.95
N PRO A 374 11.90 21.20 14.64
CA PRO A 374 12.65 20.06 15.17
C PRO A 374 11.86 19.24 16.19
N VAL A 375 12.09 17.92 16.25
CA VAL A 375 11.42 16.99 17.20
C VAL A 375 11.42 17.50 18.64
N HIS A 376 12.52 18.10 19.09
CA HIS A 376 12.69 18.57 20.47
C HIS A 376 12.01 19.91 20.78
N SER A 377 11.43 20.56 19.77
CA SER A 377 10.84 21.90 19.85
C SER A 377 9.32 21.88 19.64
N MET A 378 8.67 20.72 19.66
CA MET A 378 7.21 20.61 19.53
C MET A 378 6.50 21.36 20.66
N LYS A 379 5.45 22.11 20.31
CA LYS A 379 4.55 22.83 21.22
C LYS A 379 3.11 22.38 20.98
N ASP A 380 2.19 22.79 21.84
CA ASP A 380 0.76 22.43 21.78
C ASP A 380 -0.01 22.96 20.55
N SER A 381 0.63 23.78 19.71
CA SER A 381 0.03 24.31 18.49
C SER A 381 -0.17 23.20 17.45
N GLU A 382 -1.33 23.24 16.79
CA GLU A 382 -1.84 22.23 15.87
C GLU A 382 -0.79 21.83 14.83
N VAL A 383 -0.26 20.61 14.93
CA VAL A 383 0.70 20.09 13.96
C VAL A 383 -0.06 19.28 12.92
N LEU A 384 -0.19 19.81 11.71
CA LEU A 384 -0.47 19.00 10.52
C LEU A 384 0.87 18.66 9.87
N THR A 385 1.33 17.41 10.04
CA THR A 385 2.63 16.99 9.51
C THR A 385 2.59 16.48 8.09
N LEU A 386 3.56 16.95 7.31
CA LEU A 386 4.09 16.30 6.14
C LEU A 386 5.61 16.12 6.38
N ASP A 387 6.15 14.92 6.15
CA ASP A 387 7.55 14.61 6.46
C ASP A 387 8.48 15.24 5.40
N HIS A 388 9.24 16.28 5.77
CA HIS A 388 10.13 16.99 4.84
C HIS A 388 11.35 16.15 4.42
N ASP A 389 12.06 15.58 5.39
CA ASP A 389 13.38 14.98 5.15
C ASP A 389 13.32 13.61 4.45
N ILE A 390 12.19 12.91 4.55
CA ILE A 390 12.03 11.59 3.95
C ILE A 390 11.63 11.67 2.47
N PHE A 391 10.99 12.76 2.04
CA PHE A 391 10.68 12.97 0.62
C PHE A 391 11.92 12.93 -0.28
N TYR A 392 13.08 13.39 0.21
CA TYR A 392 14.35 13.41 -0.52
C TYR A 392 15.18 12.12 -0.39
N VAL A 393 15.08 11.39 0.73
CA VAL A 393 15.69 10.04 0.86
C VAL A 393 14.98 9.05 -0.04
N LEU A 394 13.66 9.20 -0.18
CA LEU A 394 12.81 8.36 -1.01
C LEU A 394 13.17 8.48 -2.51
N LEU A 395 13.44 9.68 -3.04
CA LEU A 395 13.73 9.92 -4.48
C LEU A 395 14.91 9.11 -5.09
N GLY A 396 15.74 8.46 -4.28
CA GLY A 396 16.89 7.65 -4.73
C GLY A 396 16.66 6.12 -4.77
N LEU A 397 15.53 5.60 -4.32
CA LEU A 397 15.29 4.15 -4.19
C LEU A 397 13.96 3.75 -4.84
N TRP A 398 13.98 2.71 -5.68
CA TRP A 398 12.80 2.18 -6.36
C TRP A 398 11.79 1.61 -5.35
N PHE A 399 10.53 2.03 -5.43
CA PHE A 399 9.53 1.81 -4.38
C PHE A 399 8.58 0.65 -4.62
N LEU A 400 8.11 0.08 -3.52
CA LEU A 400 6.95 -0.80 -3.48
C LEU A 400 6.12 -0.42 -2.25
N VAL A 401 4.91 0.09 -2.49
CA VAL A 401 4.00 0.57 -1.44
C VAL A 401 3.02 -0.53 -1.07
N TRP A 402 3.02 -0.96 0.18
CA TRP A 402 1.90 -1.70 0.77
C TRP A 402 1.21 -0.81 1.78
N HIS A 403 0.03 -0.28 1.45
CA HIS A 403 -0.86 0.46 2.36
C HIS A 403 -0.17 1.12 3.58
N ASN A 404 0.57 2.21 3.28
CA ASN A 404 1.30 3.06 4.23
C ASN A 404 2.50 2.41 4.96
N MET A 405 3.12 1.40 4.35
CA MET A 405 4.39 0.82 4.80
C MET A 405 5.28 0.59 3.57
N LEU A 406 6.52 1.07 3.65
CA LEU A 406 7.54 0.98 2.62
C LEU A 406 8.60 -0.01 3.12
N LEU A 407 8.89 -1.07 2.36
CA LEU A 407 9.89 -2.05 2.73
C LEU A 407 11.01 -2.05 1.67
N PHE A 408 12.26 -2.07 2.13
CA PHE A 408 13.44 -2.01 1.26
C PHE A 408 14.22 -3.33 1.34
N PRO A 409 14.66 -3.89 0.19
CA PRO A 409 15.54 -5.05 0.13
C PRO A 409 16.99 -4.74 0.52
#